data_AF-A0A7K4LF49-F1
#
_entry.id   AF-A0A7K4LF49-F1
#
_cell.length_a   1.000
_cell.length_b   1.000
_cell.length_c   1.000
_cell.angle_alpha   90.00
_cell.angle_beta   90.00
_cell.angle_gamma   90.00
#
_symmetry.space_group_name_H-M   'P 1'
#
loop_
_entity.id
_entity.type
_entity.pdbx_description
1 polymer ?
#
loop_
_entity_poly.entity_id
_entity_poly.type
_entity_poly.pdbx_seq_one_letter_code
_entity_poly.pdbx_strand_id
1 'polypeptide(L)'
;AMAVWIQAQQLQGEALRQMQALYGQHFPIEVRHYLSQWIESQPWDSIDLDNPQENVKATQLLEGLIQELQKKADHQVGEDGFLLKIKLGHYATQLQVSGAPRQAPGRPGCPAAAQRCALPLQNTYDRCPMELVRCIRHILYHEQRLVREANNSPSPAGSLVDAMSQKHLQINQTFEELRLITQDSENELKKLQQTQEYFIIQYQENMRLQAQFSQLSQLGPQERLSRESTLQQKKASLEAWLHREAQTLQQYRVVSAGGPGAAPAPVLPTLTPARPPVPQELAEKHQKTLQLLRKQQTTILDDELIQWKRRQQLAGNGGPAEGTLDVLQSWCEKLAEIIWQNRQQIRRAEHLCQQLPIPGPVEEMLSELNGTITDIISALVTSTFIIEKQPPQVLKTQTKFAATVRLLVGGKLNVHMNPPQVKATIISEQQAKALLKNESTRNESSGEILNNCCVMEYHQATGTLSAHFRNMVSATGSLRPHNPRIPSPRSPRLSPQSLKRIKRSDRRGAESVTEEKFTILFESQFSVGGNELVFQVK
;
A
#
# COMPACT_ATOMS: atom_id res chain seq x y z
N ALA A 1 -28.68 -16.17 26.25
CA ALA A 1 -28.26 -14.75 26.24
C ALA A 1 -26.83 -14.69 25.70
N MET A 2 -26.51 -13.71 24.85
CA MET A 2 -25.13 -13.52 24.38
C MET A 2 -24.28 -13.10 25.57
N ALA A 3 -23.12 -13.73 25.78
CA ALA A 3 -22.23 -13.37 26.90
C ALA A 3 -21.82 -11.90 26.80
N VAL A 4 -21.77 -11.18 27.92
CA VAL A 4 -21.35 -9.78 28.00
C VAL A 4 -19.97 -9.59 27.37
N TRP A 5 -19.10 -10.59 27.52
CA TRP A 5 -17.79 -10.64 26.89
C TRP A 5 -17.83 -10.44 25.37
N ILE A 6 -18.77 -11.09 24.67
CA ILE A 6 -18.87 -11.00 23.20
C ILE A 6 -19.20 -9.56 22.78
N GLN A 7 -20.04 -8.89 23.55
CA GLN A 7 -20.40 -7.48 23.31
C GLN A 7 -19.23 -6.55 23.68
N ALA A 8 -18.53 -6.82 24.78
CA ALA A 8 -17.35 -6.07 25.19
C ALA A 8 -16.21 -6.16 24.15
N GLN A 9 -16.04 -7.31 23.50
CA GLN A 9 -15.07 -7.50 22.42
C GLN A 9 -15.39 -6.69 21.15
N GLN A 10 -16.63 -6.26 20.97
CA GLN A 10 -17.06 -5.43 19.84
C GLN A 10 -16.89 -3.92 20.10
N LEU A 11 -16.50 -3.52 21.32
CA LEU A 11 -16.18 -2.13 21.63
C LEU A 11 -15.04 -1.62 20.74
N GLN A 12 -15.08 -0.34 20.38
CA GLN A 12 -14.07 0.31 19.55
C GLN A 12 -13.53 1.58 20.22
N GLY A 13 -12.38 2.06 19.74
CA GLY A 13 -11.82 3.35 20.16
C GLY A 13 -11.45 3.41 21.65
N GLU A 14 -11.86 4.49 22.33
CA GLU A 14 -11.55 4.72 23.74
C GLU A 14 -12.21 3.70 24.67
N ALA A 15 -13.45 3.28 24.37
CA ALA A 15 -14.15 2.27 25.15
C ALA A 15 -13.42 0.92 25.16
N LEU A 16 -12.83 0.52 24.01
CA LEU A 16 -11.99 -0.68 23.95
C LEU A 16 -10.71 -0.56 24.77
N ARG A 17 -10.04 0.61 24.73
CA ARG A 17 -8.84 0.84 25.56
C ARG A 17 -9.16 0.83 27.04
N GLN A 18 -10.27 1.44 27.44
CA GLN A 18 -10.74 1.42 28.83
C GLN A 18 -11.08 -0.01 29.27
N MET A 19 -11.73 -0.82 28.42
CA MET A 19 -11.95 -2.24 28.70
C MET A 19 -10.64 -3.02 28.83
N GLN A 20 -9.69 -2.85 27.91
CA GLN A 20 -8.39 -3.52 27.97
C GLN A 20 -7.57 -3.14 29.21
N ALA A 21 -7.69 -1.89 29.68
CA ALA A 21 -7.02 -1.41 30.88
C ALA A 21 -7.55 -2.04 32.19
N LEU A 22 -8.74 -2.67 32.17
CA LEU A 22 -9.26 -3.45 33.31
C LEU A 22 -8.45 -4.73 33.54
N TYR A 23 -7.73 -5.20 32.52
CA TYR A 23 -6.96 -6.44 32.57
C TYR A 23 -5.46 -6.14 32.66
N GLY A 24 -4.73 -6.97 33.41
CA GLY A 24 -3.31 -6.74 33.66
C GLY A 24 -2.77 -7.64 34.76
N GLN A 25 -1.97 -7.07 35.67
CA GLN A 25 -1.30 -7.84 36.73
C GLN A 25 -2.26 -8.45 37.77
N HIS A 26 -3.49 -7.94 37.86
CA HIS A 26 -4.50 -8.40 38.82
C HIS A 26 -5.32 -9.57 38.28
N PHE A 27 -5.84 -9.47 37.06
CA PHE A 27 -6.60 -10.55 36.43
C PHE A 27 -6.25 -10.65 34.94
N PRO A 28 -5.82 -11.83 34.45
CA PRO A 28 -5.40 -12.01 33.06
C PRO A 28 -6.61 -12.03 32.12
N ILE A 29 -6.52 -11.26 31.03
CA ILE A 29 -7.58 -11.17 30.01
C ILE A 29 -7.86 -12.51 29.34
N GLU A 30 -6.85 -13.39 29.26
CA GLU A 30 -7.02 -14.73 28.69
C GLU A 30 -7.95 -15.59 29.54
N VAL A 31 -7.86 -15.52 30.87
CA VAL A 31 -8.78 -16.25 31.76
C VAL A 31 -10.20 -15.72 31.60
N ARG A 32 -10.37 -14.39 31.53
CA ARG A 32 -11.66 -13.76 31.20
C ARG A 32 -12.22 -14.26 29.86
N HIS A 33 -11.38 -14.33 28.83
CA HIS A 33 -11.77 -14.71 27.48
C HIS A 33 -12.20 -16.18 27.41
N TYR A 34 -11.35 -17.08 27.88
CA TYR A 34 -11.59 -18.52 27.77
C TYR A 34 -12.66 -19.01 28.75
N LEU A 35 -12.81 -18.41 29.93
CA LEU A 35 -13.84 -18.81 30.90
C LEU A 35 -15.02 -17.83 30.98
N SER A 36 -15.23 -17.01 29.95
CA SER A 36 -16.25 -15.97 29.93
C SER A 36 -17.64 -16.45 30.36
N GLN A 37 -18.11 -17.57 29.80
CA GLN A 37 -19.42 -18.13 30.13
C GLN A 37 -19.51 -18.62 31.58
N TRP A 38 -18.46 -19.28 32.08
CA TRP A 38 -18.45 -19.79 33.45
C TRP A 38 -18.44 -18.63 34.44
N ILE A 39 -17.56 -17.64 34.23
CA ILE A 39 -17.43 -16.46 35.07
C ILE A 39 -18.76 -15.69 35.12
N GLU A 40 -19.41 -15.45 33.99
CA GLU A 40 -20.67 -14.69 33.96
C GLU A 40 -21.86 -15.43 34.60
N SER A 41 -21.76 -16.75 34.76
CA SER A 41 -22.81 -17.57 35.39
C SER A 41 -22.71 -17.68 36.91
N GLN A 42 -21.60 -17.23 37.51
CA GLN A 42 -21.42 -17.30 38.96
C GLN A 42 -22.12 -16.12 39.67
N PRO A 43 -22.67 -16.34 40.89
CA PRO A 43 -23.39 -15.31 41.62
C PRO A 43 -22.44 -14.39 42.40
N TRP A 44 -21.58 -13.65 41.71
CA TRP A 44 -20.59 -12.78 42.34
C TRP A 44 -21.21 -11.69 43.24
N ASP A 45 -22.37 -11.17 42.86
CA ASP A 45 -23.06 -10.10 43.59
C ASP A 45 -23.79 -10.55 44.86
N SER A 46 -24.01 -11.86 45.03
CA SER A 46 -24.64 -12.40 46.24
C SER A 46 -23.66 -12.62 47.39
N ILE A 47 -22.37 -12.32 47.19
CA ILE A 47 -21.34 -12.41 48.23
C ILE A 47 -21.19 -11.05 48.91
N ASP A 48 -21.49 -11.03 50.20
CA ASP A 48 -21.26 -9.91 51.10
C ASP A 48 -19.77 -9.80 51.42
N LEU A 49 -19.19 -8.68 50.99
CA LEU A 49 -17.75 -8.42 51.12
C LEU A 49 -17.32 -8.05 52.54
N ASP A 50 -18.27 -7.69 53.40
CA ASP A 50 -18.04 -7.23 54.77
C ASP A 50 -18.31 -8.33 55.82
N ASN A 51 -18.85 -9.49 55.39
CA ASN A 51 -19.11 -10.63 56.25
C ASN A 51 -17.99 -11.69 56.13
N PRO A 52 -17.14 -11.88 57.17
CA PRO A 52 -16.05 -12.86 57.15
C PRO A 52 -16.50 -14.32 56.98
N GLN A 53 -17.76 -14.63 57.31
CA GLN A 53 -18.31 -15.99 57.18
C GLN A 53 -18.51 -16.39 55.71
N GLU A 54 -18.60 -15.43 54.80
CA GLU A 54 -18.77 -15.69 53.37
C GLU A 54 -17.45 -15.95 52.64
N ASN A 55 -16.32 -15.84 53.33
CA ASN A 55 -15.00 -16.17 52.78
C ASN A 55 -14.95 -17.63 52.29
N VAL A 56 -15.71 -18.54 52.91
CA VAL A 56 -15.84 -19.93 52.45
C VAL A 56 -16.44 -20.01 51.03
N LYS A 57 -17.44 -19.16 50.72
CA LYS A 57 -18.04 -19.09 49.38
C LYS A 57 -17.04 -18.54 48.35
N ALA A 58 -16.24 -17.53 48.74
CA ALA A 58 -15.20 -16.98 47.88
C ALA A 58 -14.09 -18.00 47.57
N THR A 59 -13.69 -18.80 48.57
CA THR A 59 -12.74 -19.92 48.36
C THR A 59 -13.32 -20.96 47.40
N GLN A 60 -14.60 -21.33 47.54
CA GLN A 60 -15.25 -22.27 46.62
C GLN A 60 -15.28 -21.76 45.18
N LEU A 61 -15.50 -20.46 44.97
CA LEU A 61 -15.45 -19.86 43.64
C LEU A 61 -14.03 -19.83 43.05
N LEU A 62 -13.01 -19.60 43.88
CA LEU A 62 -11.61 -19.68 43.45
C LEU A 62 -11.25 -21.12 43.04
N GLU A 63 -11.62 -22.12 43.85
CA GLU A 63 -11.42 -23.54 43.52
C GLU A 63 -12.17 -23.93 42.24
N GLY A 64 -13.41 -23.48 42.08
CA GLY A 64 -14.20 -23.70 40.87
C GLY A 64 -13.56 -23.09 39.61
N LEU A 65 -12.98 -21.89 39.72
CA LEU A 65 -12.27 -21.24 38.62
C LEU A 65 -11.03 -22.05 38.20
N ILE A 66 -10.27 -22.56 39.17
CA ILE A 66 -9.09 -23.40 38.93
C ILE A 66 -9.49 -24.71 38.24
N GLN A 67 -10.55 -25.36 38.73
CA GLN A 67 -11.05 -26.60 38.15
C GLN A 67 -11.50 -26.40 36.70
N GLU A 68 -12.20 -25.31 36.39
CA GLU A 68 -12.67 -25.05 35.03
C GLU A 68 -11.50 -24.69 34.08
N LEU A 69 -10.45 -24.02 34.57
CA LEU A 69 -9.21 -23.81 33.81
C LEU A 69 -8.51 -25.12 33.48
N GLN A 70 -8.38 -26.02 34.45
CA GLN A 70 -7.76 -27.35 34.26
C GLN A 70 -8.56 -28.19 33.28
N LYS A 71 -9.88 -28.28 33.49
CA LYS A 71 -10.79 -28.96 32.58
C LYS A 71 -10.65 -28.42 31.16
N LYS A 72 -10.63 -27.10 30.97
CA LYS A 72 -10.51 -26.49 29.65
C LYS A 72 -9.13 -26.70 29.01
N ALA A 73 -8.07 -26.80 29.80
CA ALA A 73 -6.74 -27.17 29.34
C ALA A 73 -6.67 -28.64 28.88
N ASP A 74 -7.28 -29.55 29.64
CA ASP A 74 -7.26 -30.99 29.34
C ASP A 74 -8.09 -31.37 28.10
N HIS A 75 -9.15 -30.60 27.81
CA HIS A 75 -9.96 -30.77 26.60
C HIS A 75 -9.29 -30.24 25.32
N GLN A 76 -8.14 -29.54 25.41
CA GLN A 76 -7.39 -29.14 24.21
C GLN A 76 -6.62 -30.33 23.64
N VAL A 77 -6.90 -30.70 22.39
CA VAL A 77 -6.25 -31.80 21.65
C VAL A 77 -5.76 -31.27 20.28
N GLY A 78 -4.61 -31.77 19.80
CA GLY A 78 -4.00 -31.39 18.51
C GLY A 78 -2.85 -30.39 18.61
N GLU A 79 -2.08 -30.22 17.53
CA GLU A 79 -0.91 -29.33 17.47
C GLU A 79 -1.28 -27.86 17.70
N ASP A 80 -2.45 -27.41 17.19
CA ASP A 80 -2.95 -26.04 17.39
C ASP A 80 -3.43 -25.75 18.82
N GLY A 81 -3.84 -26.78 19.57
CA GLY A 81 -4.33 -26.67 20.95
C GLY A 81 -3.24 -26.73 22.03
N PHE A 82 -2.02 -27.14 21.67
CA PHE A 82 -0.93 -27.37 22.61
C PHE A 82 -0.50 -26.11 23.36
N LEU A 83 -0.34 -24.98 22.66
CA LEU A 83 0.03 -23.71 23.27
C LEU A 83 -1.05 -23.21 24.23
N LEU A 84 -2.33 -23.41 23.88
CA LEU A 84 -3.45 -23.03 24.72
C LEU A 84 -3.51 -23.89 25.98
N LYS A 85 -3.26 -25.20 25.87
CA LYS A 85 -3.15 -26.13 27.01
C LYS A 85 -2.08 -25.68 28.00
N ILE A 86 -0.88 -25.35 27.52
CA ILE A 86 0.22 -24.86 28.38
C ILE A 86 -0.18 -23.55 29.08
N LYS A 87 -0.75 -22.60 28.35
CA LYS A 87 -1.16 -21.30 28.92
C LYS A 87 -2.24 -21.45 29.99
N LEU A 88 -3.31 -22.21 29.72
CA LEU A 88 -4.39 -22.44 30.68
C LEU A 88 -3.91 -23.22 31.91
N GLY A 89 -3.06 -24.23 31.69
CA GLY A 89 -2.43 -24.98 32.79
C GLY A 89 -1.54 -24.08 33.66
N HIS A 90 -0.78 -23.17 33.06
CA HIS A 90 0.03 -22.19 33.80
C HIS A 90 -0.83 -21.25 34.65
N TYR A 91 -1.95 -20.74 34.12
CA TYR A 91 -2.88 -19.91 34.89
C TYR A 91 -3.53 -20.68 36.06
N ALA A 92 -3.89 -21.96 35.85
CA ALA A 92 -4.41 -22.81 36.93
C ALA A 92 -3.37 -23.00 38.05
N THR A 93 -2.12 -23.32 37.70
CA THR A 93 -1.02 -23.49 38.67
C THR A 93 -0.67 -22.18 39.39
N GLN A 94 -0.80 -21.04 38.72
CA GLN A 94 -0.65 -19.74 39.36
C GLN A 94 -1.74 -19.48 40.40
N LEU A 95 -2.96 -20.01 40.23
CA LEU A 95 -4.07 -19.77 41.16
C LEU A 95 -4.15 -20.82 42.29
N GLN A 96 -3.41 -21.92 42.21
CA GLN A 96 -3.42 -23.01 43.20
C GLN A 96 -2.70 -22.70 44.52
N VAL A 97 -3.27 -23.21 45.61
CA VAL A 97 -2.80 -23.14 47.01
C VAL A 97 -1.43 -23.82 47.16
N SER A 98 -0.43 -23.09 47.67
CA SER A 98 0.81 -23.73 48.16
C SER A 98 0.58 -24.34 49.55
N GLY A 99 0.13 -25.59 49.58
CA GLY A 99 0.12 -26.42 50.79
C GLY A 99 1.52 -26.85 51.23
N ALA A 100 2.39 -25.91 51.62
CA ALA A 100 3.61 -26.21 52.36
C ALA A 100 4.15 -24.95 53.08
N PRO A 101 4.46 -25.00 54.39
CA PRO A 101 5.08 -23.87 55.08
C PRO A 101 6.54 -23.76 54.64
N ARG A 102 6.83 -22.90 53.65
CA ARG A 102 8.21 -22.47 53.40
C ARG A 102 8.61 -21.48 54.50
N GLN A 103 9.31 -21.97 55.51
CA GLN A 103 10.14 -21.13 56.36
C GLN A 103 11.16 -20.41 55.46
N ALA A 104 11.01 -19.10 55.30
CA ALA A 104 12.04 -18.27 54.72
C ALA A 104 13.10 -17.96 55.80
N PRO A 105 14.41 -18.05 55.51
CA PRO A 105 15.42 -17.62 56.46
C PRO A 105 15.34 -16.10 56.60
N GLY A 106 14.97 -15.64 57.80
CA GLY A 106 14.85 -14.23 58.12
C GLY A 106 16.21 -13.53 58.04
N ARG A 107 16.28 -12.44 57.27
CA ARG A 107 17.22 -11.34 57.54
C ARG A 107 16.49 -10.30 58.40
N PRO A 108 16.99 -9.97 59.61
CA PRO A 108 16.36 -8.98 60.45
C PRO A 108 16.71 -7.57 59.94
N GLY A 109 15.70 -6.72 59.71
CA GLY A 109 15.93 -5.27 59.59
C GLY A 109 15.25 -4.51 58.45
N CYS A 110 14.17 -4.99 57.84
CA CYS A 110 13.38 -4.16 56.89
C CYS A 110 11.93 -3.98 57.38
N PRO A 111 11.40 -2.73 57.43
CA PRO A 111 10.02 -2.47 57.85
C PRO A 111 9.02 -3.05 56.83
N ALA A 112 8.02 -3.76 57.34
CA ALA A 112 7.05 -4.59 56.60
C ALA A 112 6.13 -3.85 55.61
N ALA A 113 6.28 -2.53 55.43
CA ALA A 113 5.43 -1.73 54.54
C ALA A 113 5.94 -1.66 53.10
N ALA A 114 7.21 -1.97 52.83
CA ALA A 114 7.82 -1.78 51.51
C ALA A 114 7.84 -3.04 50.60
N GLN A 115 7.35 -4.18 51.09
CA GLN A 115 7.32 -5.45 50.35
C GLN A 115 5.99 -5.71 49.60
N ARG A 116 5.13 -4.70 49.43
CA ARG A 116 3.82 -4.84 48.76
C ARG A 116 3.85 -4.59 47.25
N CYS A 117 4.99 -4.27 46.68
CA CYS A 117 5.14 -4.05 45.24
C CYS A 117 5.89 -5.22 44.60
N ALA A 118 5.21 -5.90 43.67
CA ALA A 118 5.67 -7.02 42.84
C ALA A 118 5.66 -8.42 43.50
N LEU A 119 4.47 -8.97 43.73
CA LEU A 119 4.27 -10.43 43.71
C LEU A 119 3.46 -10.81 42.47
N PRO A 120 3.82 -11.90 41.75
CA PRO A 120 2.98 -12.46 40.68
C PRO A 120 1.58 -12.82 41.22
N LEU A 121 0.60 -12.95 40.31
CA LEU A 121 -0.80 -13.39 40.54
C LEU A 121 -0.94 -14.50 41.61
N GLN A 122 0.09 -15.34 41.73
CA GLN A 122 0.25 -16.48 42.63
C GLN A 122 0.16 -16.23 44.14
N ASN A 123 0.18 -14.98 44.63
CA ASN A 123 0.14 -14.70 46.08
C ASN A 123 -1.06 -13.86 46.55
N THR A 124 -1.94 -13.41 45.64
CA THR A 124 -2.97 -12.42 45.96
C THR A 124 -4.30 -13.08 46.36
N TYR A 125 -4.78 -14.05 45.58
CA TYR A 125 -6.10 -14.66 45.80
C TYR A 125 -6.08 -15.85 46.76
N ASP A 126 -4.95 -16.54 46.88
CA ASP A 126 -4.75 -17.63 47.85
C ASP A 126 -4.79 -17.11 49.30
N ARG A 127 -4.19 -15.94 49.54
CA ARG A 127 -4.17 -15.29 50.87
C ARG A 127 -5.49 -14.58 51.22
N CYS A 128 -6.26 -14.19 50.20
CA CYS A 128 -7.52 -13.46 50.37
C CYS A 128 -8.47 -13.74 49.18
N PRO A 129 -9.27 -14.83 49.22
CA PRO A 129 -10.21 -15.18 48.15
C PRO A 129 -11.24 -14.08 47.84
N MET A 130 -11.54 -13.24 48.82
CA MET A 130 -12.43 -12.08 48.66
C MET A 130 -11.91 -11.04 47.65
N GLU A 131 -10.58 -10.95 47.45
CA GLU A 131 -10.01 -10.07 46.42
C GLU A 131 -10.36 -10.56 45.01
N LEU A 132 -10.56 -11.86 44.80
CA LEU A 132 -10.99 -12.41 43.51
C LEU A 132 -12.40 -11.95 43.21
N VAL A 133 -13.31 -12.08 44.18
CA VAL A 133 -14.70 -11.64 44.06
C VAL A 133 -14.77 -10.13 43.78
N ARG A 134 -14.01 -9.31 44.52
CA ARG A 134 -13.91 -7.86 44.28
C ARG A 134 -13.43 -7.54 42.86
N CYS A 135 -12.37 -8.22 42.42
CA CYS A 135 -11.79 -8.02 41.10
C CYS A 135 -12.75 -8.39 39.98
N ILE A 136 -13.39 -9.56 40.05
CA ILE A 136 -14.32 -10.01 39.01
C ILE A 136 -15.59 -9.15 38.99
N ARG A 137 -16.14 -8.77 40.15
CA ARG A 137 -17.28 -7.82 40.21
C ARG A 137 -16.95 -6.49 39.57
N HIS A 138 -15.77 -5.94 39.88
CA HIS A 138 -15.30 -4.69 39.29
C HIS A 138 -15.19 -4.80 37.76
N ILE A 139 -14.56 -5.86 37.26
CA ILE A 139 -14.42 -6.12 35.82
C ILE A 139 -15.80 -6.20 35.15
N LEU A 140 -16.68 -7.08 35.64
CA LEU A 140 -18.00 -7.30 35.04
C LEU A 140 -18.88 -6.03 35.06
N TYR A 141 -18.82 -5.26 36.14
CA TYR A 141 -19.54 -3.99 36.25
C TYR A 141 -19.06 -2.98 35.20
N HIS A 142 -17.75 -2.79 35.07
CA HIS A 142 -17.18 -1.84 34.12
C HIS A 142 -17.36 -2.28 32.67
N GLU A 143 -17.28 -3.58 32.36
CA GLU A 143 -17.61 -4.10 31.04
C GLU A 143 -19.06 -3.83 30.66
N GLN A 144 -20.01 -4.15 31.55
CA GLN A 144 -21.43 -3.89 31.30
C GLN A 144 -21.72 -2.40 31.15
N ARG A 145 -21.07 -1.55 31.93
CA ARG A 145 -21.22 -0.09 31.83
C ARG A 145 -20.73 0.41 30.47
N LEU A 146 -19.52 0.02 30.05
CA LEU A 146 -18.94 0.40 28.75
C LEU A 146 -19.78 -0.08 27.57
N VAL A 147 -20.30 -1.30 27.62
CA VAL A 147 -21.21 -1.84 26.60
C VAL A 147 -22.52 -1.06 26.53
N ARG A 148 -23.11 -0.70 27.68
CA ARG A 148 -24.33 0.14 27.73
C ARG A 148 -24.07 1.56 27.22
N GLU A 149 -22.95 2.17 27.58
CA GLU A 149 -22.53 3.49 27.10
C GLU A 149 -22.31 3.49 25.58
N ALA A 150 -21.69 2.44 25.03
CA ALA A 150 -21.51 2.28 23.58
C ALA A 150 -22.84 2.08 22.83
N ASN A 151 -23.80 1.36 23.42
CA ASN A 151 -25.12 1.14 22.81
C ASN A 151 -26.04 2.37 22.86
N ASN A 152 -25.87 3.26 23.84
CA ASN A 152 -26.74 4.42 24.05
C ASN A 152 -26.19 5.75 23.52
N SER A 153 -24.97 5.78 22.98
CA SER A 153 -24.32 7.00 22.51
C SER A 153 -24.29 7.05 20.97
N PRO A 154 -25.01 7.97 20.30
CA PRO A 154 -24.79 8.24 18.88
C PRO A 154 -23.44 8.95 18.75
N SER A 155 -22.36 8.18 18.74
CA SER A 155 -21.01 8.74 18.77
C SER A 155 -20.67 9.35 17.40
N PRO A 156 -20.12 10.59 17.34
CA PRO A 156 -19.60 11.17 16.09
C PRO A 156 -18.46 10.34 15.47
N ALA A 157 -17.82 9.47 16.25
CA ALA A 157 -16.87 8.48 15.75
C ALA A 157 -17.52 7.43 14.82
N GLY A 158 -18.76 7.01 15.08
CA GLY A 158 -19.49 6.08 14.20
C GLY A 158 -19.79 6.71 12.84
N SER A 159 -20.23 7.98 12.84
CA SER A 159 -20.44 8.74 11.60
C SER A 159 -19.17 8.95 10.79
N LEU A 160 -18.01 9.09 11.45
CA LEU A 160 -16.71 9.24 10.76
C LEU A 160 -16.24 7.91 10.16
N VAL A 161 -16.43 6.79 10.88
CA VAL A 161 -16.11 5.44 10.37
C VAL A 161 -17.02 5.08 9.20
N ASP A 162 -18.31 5.38 9.28
CA ASP A 162 -19.27 5.18 8.19
C ASP A 162 -18.90 6.02 6.96
N ALA A 163 -18.49 7.28 7.14
CA ALA A 163 -18.01 8.14 6.05
C ALA A 163 -16.71 7.62 5.41
N MET A 164 -15.76 7.13 6.22
CA MET A 164 -14.52 6.51 5.71
C MET A 164 -14.81 5.21 4.94
N SER A 165 -15.71 4.37 5.45
CA SER A 165 -16.15 3.14 4.77
C SER A 165 -16.89 3.45 3.47
N GLN A 166 -17.71 4.51 3.43
CA GLN A 166 -18.37 4.96 2.22
C GLN A 166 -17.38 5.47 1.17
N LYS A 167 -16.37 6.25 1.57
CA LYS A 167 -15.31 6.72 0.67
C LYS A 167 -14.47 5.54 0.12
N HIS A 168 -14.14 4.58 0.98
CA HIS A 168 -13.48 3.34 0.57
C HIS A 168 -14.31 2.55 -0.46
N LEU A 169 -15.63 2.46 -0.27
CA LEU A 169 -16.53 1.81 -1.22
C LEU A 169 -16.55 2.56 -2.57
N GLN A 170 -16.67 3.89 -2.55
CA GLN A 170 -16.68 4.72 -3.75
C GLN A 170 -15.38 4.57 -4.55
N ILE A 171 -14.22 4.60 -3.87
CA ILE A 171 -12.91 4.39 -4.49
C ILE A 171 -12.87 3.03 -5.22
N ASN A 172 -13.37 1.96 -4.59
CA ASN A 172 -13.39 0.63 -5.19
C ASN A 172 -14.38 0.51 -6.35
N GLN A 173 -15.52 1.21 -6.30
CA GLN A 173 -16.46 1.26 -7.43
C GLN A 173 -15.83 1.93 -8.65
N THR A 174 -15.14 3.07 -8.48
CA THR A 174 -14.43 3.72 -9.57
C THR A 174 -13.33 2.83 -10.14
N PHE A 175 -12.62 2.05 -9.29
CA PHE A 175 -11.64 1.08 -9.79
C PHE A 175 -12.28 -0.01 -10.65
N GLU A 176 -13.46 -0.50 -10.27
CA GLU A 176 -14.17 -1.50 -11.07
C GLU A 176 -14.66 -0.93 -12.41
N GLU A 177 -15.17 0.30 -12.40
CA GLU A 177 -15.50 1.03 -13.63
C GLU A 177 -14.28 1.17 -14.56
N LEU A 178 -13.15 1.65 -14.01
CA LEU A 178 -11.89 1.78 -14.74
C LEU A 178 -11.39 0.45 -15.30
N ARG A 179 -11.53 -0.64 -14.54
CA ARG A 179 -11.16 -1.99 -14.96
C ARG A 179 -12.02 -2.44 -16.15
N LEU A 180 -13.34 -2.24 -16.08
CA LEU A 180 -14.26 -2.60 -17.16
C LEU A 180 -13.98 -1.81 -18.44
N ILE A 181 -13.81 -0.48 -18.34
CA ILE A 181 -13.52 0.37 -19.50
C ILE A 181 -12.18 -0.01 -20.14
N THR A 182 -11.14 -0.28 -19.32
CA THR A 182 -9.81 -0.70 -19.80
C THR A 182 -9.83 -2.08 -20.48
N GLN A 183 -10.66 -2.99 -19.98
CA GLN A 183 -10.84 -4.30 -20.60
C GLN A 183 -11.58 -4.20 -21.94
N ASP A 184 -12.55 -3.29 -22.03
CA ASP A 184 -13.33 -3.07 -23.24
C ASP A 184 -12.49 -2.38 -24.34
N SER A 185 -11.67 -1.39 -23.98
CA SER A 185 -10.69 -0.80 -24.91
C SER A 185 -9.63 -1.80 -25.39
N GLU A 186 -9.20 -2.75 -24.54
CA GLU A 186 -8.32 -3.85 -24.96
C GLU A 186 -8.98 -4.72 -26.04
N ASN A 187 -10.27 -5.04 -25.87
CA ASN A 187 -11.01 -5.88 -26.80
C ASN A 187 -11.21 -5.17 -28.15
N GLU A 188 -11.50 -3.88 -28.13
CA GLU A 188 -11.59 -3.05 -29.35
C GLU A 188 -10.24 -2.95 -30.06
N LEU A 189 -9.15 -2.72 -29.32
CA LEU A 189 -7.80 -2.67 -29.87
C LEU A 189 -7.40 -3.99 -30.56
N LYS A 190 -7.73 -5.15 -29.95
CA LYS A 190 -7.51 -6.46 -30.56
C LYS A 190 -8.29 -6.65 -31.86
N LYS A 191 -9.55 -6.22 -31.91
CA LYS A 191 -10.38 -6.27 -33.12
C LYS A 191 -9.83 -5.37 -34.22
N LEU A 192 -9.37 -4.17 -33.84
CA LEU A 192 -8.72 -3.23 -34.76
C LEU A 192 -7.45 -3.84 -35.36
N GLN A 193 -6.58 -4.41 -34.52
CA GLN A 193 -5.38 -5.11 -34.96
C GLN A 193 -5.69 -6.23 -35.97
N GLN A 194 -6.64 -7.12 -35.64
CA GLN A 194 -7.03 -8.23 -36.53
C GLN A 194 -7.56 -7.73 -37.88
N THR A 195 -8.33 -6.65 -37.87
CA THR A 195 -8.89 -6.04 -39.08
C THR A 195 -7.79 -5.43 -39.94
N GLN A 196 -6.82 -4.76 -39.33
CA GLN A 196 -5.66 -4.20 -40.02
C GLN A 196 -4.75 -5.28 -40.60
N GLU A 197 -4.46 -6.34 -39.85
CA GLU A 197 -3.68 -7.49 -40.33
C GLU A 197 -4.38 -8.15 -41.53
N TYR A 198 -5.69 -8.35 -41.45
CA TYR A 198 -6.48 -8.87 -42.57
C TYR A 198 -6.42 -7.96 -43.80
N PHE A 199 -6.58 -6.65 -43.63
CA PHE A 199 -6.46 -5.67 -44.72
C PHE A 199 -5.08 -5.74 -45.39
N ILE A 200 -4.00 -5.79 -44.60
CA ILE A 200 -2.62 -5.88 -45.11
C ILE A 200 -2.45 -7.16 -45.94
N ILE A 201 -2.97 -8.30 -45.48
CA ILE A 201 -2.92 -9.57 -46.22
C ILE A 201 -3.69 -9.44 -47.55
N GLN A 202 -4.90 -8.87 -47.55
CA GLN A 202 -5.66 -8.66 -48.78
C GLN A 202 -4.93 -7.72 -49.75
N TYR A 203 -4.31 -6.65 -49.24
CA TYR A 203 -3.53 -5.73 -50.07
C TYR A 203 -2.32 -6.42 -50.71
N GLN A 204 -1.59 -7.24 -49.94
CA GLN A 204 -0.48 -8.05 -50.47
C GLN A 204 -0.95 -9.06 -51.53
N GLU A 205 -2.12 -9.67 -51.36
CA GLU A 205 -2.72 -10.54 -52.37
C GLU A 205 -3.07 -9.78 -53.65
N ASN A 206 -3.55 -8.53 -53.55
CA ASN A 206 -3.75 -7.67 -54.72
C ASN A 206 -2.45 -7.47 -55.51
N MET A 207 -1.38 -7.13 -54.80
CA MET A 207 -0.05 -6.95 -55.40
C MET A 207 0.45 -8.23 -56.06
N ARG A 208 0.21 -9.40 -55.44
CA ARG A 208 0.54 -10.70 -56.02
C ARG A 208 -0.25 -10.99 -57.29
N LEU A 209 -1.55 -10.68 -57.31
CA LEU A 209 -2.39 -10.80 -58.51
C LEU A 209 -1.94 -9.86 -59.62
N GLN A 210 -1.51 -8.62 -59.31
CA GLN A 210 -0.92 -7.71 -60.29
C GLN A 210 0.35 -8.29 -60.91
N ALA A 211 1.24 -8.87 -60.10
CA ALA A 211 2.45 -9.52 -60.61
C ALA A 211 2.14 -10.74 -61.52
N GLN A 212 1.14 -11.55 -61.16
CA GLN A 212 0.66 -12.64 -62.01
C GLN A 212 0.11 -12.13 -63.35
N PHE A 213 -0.56 -10.97 -63.35
CA PHE A 213 -1.03 -10.32 -64.57
C PHE A 213 0.12 -9.98 -65.51
N SER A 214 1.23 -9.44 -64.98
CA SER A 214 2.42 -9.14 -65.79
C SER A 214 3.06 -10.40 -66.42
N GLN A 215 2.93 -11.56 -65.76
CA GLN A 215 3.45 -12.84 -66.24
C GLN A 215 2.58 -13.51 -67.32
N LEU A 216 1.32 -13.09 -67.50
CA LEU A 216 0.43 -13.62 -68.55
C LEU A 216 1.01 -13.43 -69.96
N SER A 217 1.88 -12.43 -70.15
CA SER A 217 2.62 -12.17 -71.38
C SER A 217 3.49 -13.33 -71.86
N GLN A 218 3.84 -14.28 -70.97
CA GLN A 218 4.70 -15.44 -71.26
C GLN A 218 3.94 -16.71 -71.66
N LEU A 219 2.60 -16.74 -71.57
CA LEU A 219 1.77 -17.92 -71.85
C LEU A 219 1.25 -17.95 -73.30
N GLY A 220 0.85 -19.12 -73.80
CA GLY A 220 0.26 -19.29 -75.13
C GLY A 220 -1.14 -18.63 -75.26
N PRO A 221 -1.63 -18.34 -76.49
CA PRO A 221 -2.81 -17.48 -76.71
C PRO A 221 -4.12 -17.99 -76.07
N GLN A 222 -4.39 -19.29 -76.16
CA GLN A 222 -5.63 -19.89 -75.66
C GLN A 222 -5.66 -20.00 -74.13
N GLU A 223 -4.55 -20.40 -73.51
CA GLU A 223 -4.39 -20.46 -72.05
C GLU A 223 -4.33 -19.07 -71.41
N ARG A 224 -3.80 -18.08 -72.14
CA ARG A 224 -3.77 -16.68 -71.71
C ARG A 224 -5.19 -16.13 -71.55
N LEU A 225 -6.05 -16.28 -72.56
CA LEU A 225 -7.42 -15.74 -72.54
C LEU A 225 -8.27 -16.29 -71.38
N SER A 226 -8.19 -17.59 -71.09
CA SER A 226 -8.98 -18.21 -70.01
C SER A 226 -8.48 -17.80 -68.61
N ARG A 227 -7.16 -17.73 -68.44
CA ARG A 227 -6.50 -17.40 -67.17
C ARG A 227 -6.58 -15.90 -66.88
N GLU A 228 -6.51 -15.06 -67.92
CA GLU A 228 -6.71 -13.62 -67.86
C GLU A 228 -8.11 -13.27 -67.35
N SER A 229 -9.17 -13.83 -67.93
CA SER A 229 -10.56 -13.58 -67.48
C SER A 229 -10.76 -13.91 -66.00
N THR A 230 -10.21 -15.04 -65.54
CA THR A 230 -10.35 -15.49 -64.14
C THR A 230 -9.58 -14.58 -63.18
N LEU A 231 -8.35 -14.19 -63.55
CA LEU A 231 -7.53 -13.27 -62.75
C LEU A 231 -8.14 -11.87 -62.71
N GLN A 232 -8.73 -11.40 -63.81
CA GLN A 232 -9.35 -10.09 -63.91
C GLN A 232 -10.59 -9.98 -63.02
N GLN A 233 -11.41 -11.04 -62.95
CA GLN A 233 -12.55 -11.11 -62.05
C GLN A 233 -12.12 -11.09 -60.57
N LYS A 234 -11.09 -11.88 -60.21
CA LYS A 234 -10.54 -11.88 -58.84
C LYS A 234 -9.91 -10.55 -58.46
N LYS A 235 -9.21 -9.90 -59.40
CA LYS A 235 -8.63 -8.57 -59.20
C LYS A 235 -9.73 -7.53 -58.97
N ALA A 236 -10.75 -7.49 -59.83
CA ALA A 236 -11.84 -6.52 -59.72
C ALA A 236 -12.63 -6.66 -58.42
N SER A 237 -12.92 -7.89 -57.96
CA SER A 237 -13.62 -8.10 -56.69
C SER A 237 -12.78 -7.65 -55.49
N LEU A 238 -11.48 -7.93 -55.51
CA LEU A 238 -10.58 -7.58 -54.43
C LEU A 238 -10.24 -6.08 -54.41
N GLU A 239 -10.10 -5.44 -55.57
CA GLU A 239 -9.97 -3.97 -55.69
C GLU A 239 -11.24 -3.26 -55.20
N ALA A 240 -12.43 -3.75 -55.55
CA ALA A 240 -13.68 -3.21 -55.06
C ALA A 240 -13.80 -3.34 -53.53
N TRP A 241 -13.37 -4.48 -52.97
CA TRP A 241 -13.33 -4.66 -51.52
C TRP A 241 -12.33 -3.72 -50.84
N LEU A 242 -11.08 -3.67 -51.33
CA LEU A 242 -10.04 -2.77 -50.80
C LEU A 242 -10.46 -1.31 -50.87
N HIS A 243 -11.13 -0.90 -51.97
CA HIS A 243 -11.59 0.47 -52.11
C HIS A 243 -12.72 0.79 -51.14
N ARG A 244 -13.68 -0.12 -50.94
CA ARG A 244 -14.74 0.02 -49.93
C ARG A 244 -14.17 0.09 -48.51
N GLU A 245 -13.21 -0.77 -48.20
CA GLU A 245 -12.59 -0.81 -46.87
C GLU A 245 -11.75 0.46 -46.62
N ALA A 246 -10.97 0.90 -47.62
CA ALA A 246 -10.24 2.17 -47.56
C ALA A 246 -11.18 3.38 -47.43
N GLN A 247 -12.33 3.39 -48.12
CA GLN A 247 -13.36 4.41 -47.93
C GLN A 247 -13.99 4.36 -46.55
N THR A 248 -14.20 3.19 -45.97
CA THR A 248 -14.69 3.02 -44.60
C THR A 248 -13.68 3.59 -43.60
N LEU A 249 -12.39 3.25 -43.78
CA LEU A 249 -11.26 3.84 -43.03
C LEU A 249 -11.14 5.36 -43.22
N GLN A 250 -11.57 5.90 -44.37
CA GLN A 250 -11.53 7.33 -44.69
C GLN A 250 -12.77 8.09 -44.19
N GLN A 251 -13.96 7.48 -44.15
CA GLN A 251 -15.17 8.06 -43.56
C GLN A 251 -15.04 8.24 -42.05
N TYR A 252 -14.28 7.37 -41.40
CA TYR A 252 -13.85 7.53 -40.02
C TYR A 252 -12.98 8.79 -39.76
N ARG A 253 -12.60 9.56 -40.80
CA ARG A 253 -11.81 10.80 -40.68
C ARG A 253 -12.65 12.09 -40.56
N VAL A 254 -13.91 12.09 -41.02
CA VAL A 254 -14.66 13.35 -41.27
C VAL A 254 -15.66 13.70 -40.16
N VAL A 255 -16.00 12.77 -39.27
CA VAL A 255 -17.04 12.99 -38.25
C VAL A 255 -16.66 14.05 -37.18
N SER A 256 -15.41 14.53 -37.17
CA SER A 256 -14.99 15.63 -36.27
C SER A 256 -14.98 17.04 -36.90
N ALA A 257 -15.36 17.23 -38.17
CA ALA A 257 -15.28 18.55 -38.83
C ALA A 257 -16.62 19.18 -39.24
N GLY A 258 -17.76 18.55 -38.95
CA GLY A 258 -19.08 19.02 -39.39
C GLY A 258 -19.93 19.62 -38.27
N GLY A 259 -20.08 20.94 -38.25
CA GLY A 259 -21.15 21.63 -37.52
C GLY A 259 -22.56 21.15 -37.94
N PRO A 260 -23.61 21.52 -37.19
CA PRO A 260 -24.95 20.98 -37.38
C PRO A 260 -25.56 21.53 -38.67
N GLY A 261 -25.56 20.75 -39.75
CA GLY A 261 -26.17 21.21 -41.00
C GLY A 261 -25.85 20.41 -42.25
N ALA A 262 -26.03 19.09 -42.24
CA ALA A 262 -26.19 18.34 -43.49
C ALA A 262 -26.99 17.06 -43.24
N ALA A 263 -28.16 16.96 -43.86
CA ALA A 263 -29.02 15.78 -43.80
C ALA A 263 -28.32 14.56 -44.42
N PRO A 264 -28.50 13.34 -43.87
CA PRO A 264 -27.88 12.14 -44.42
C PRO A 264 -28.62 11.68 -45.68
N ALA A 265 -27.87 11.36 -46.74
CA ALA A 265 -28.38 10.71 -47.93
C ALA A 265 -28.84 9.26 -47.63
N PRO A 266 -29.85 8.72 -48.34
CA PRO A 266 -30.45 7.44 -48.00
C PRO A 266 -29.52 6.28 -48.36
N VAL A 267 -29.21 5.44 -47.38
CA VAL A 267 -28.40 4.23 -47.54
C VAL A 267 -29.31 3.05 -47.91
N LEU A 268 -29.06 2.43 -49.07
CA LEU A 268 -29.71 1.19 -49.51
C LEU A 268 -29.42 0.02 -48.53
N PRO A 269 -30.39 -0.88 -48.27
CA PRO A 269 -30.22 -1.96 -47.32
C PRO A 269 -29.42 -3.09 -47.97
N THR A 270 -28.11 -3.12 -47.72
CA THR A 270 -27.28 -4.31 -47.98
C THR A 270 -26.61 -4.71 -46.69
N LEU A 271 -26.90 -5.95 -46.29
CA LEU A 271 -26.31 -6.74 -45.21
C LEU A 271 -25.01 -6.12 -44.68
N THR A 272 -25.13 -5.43 -43.55
CA THR A 272 -24.02 -4.78 -42.85
C THR A 272 -23.01 -5.83 -42.41
N PRO A 273 -21.74 -5.80 -42.90
CA PRO A 273 -20.66 -6.37 -42.12
C PRO A 273 -20.55 -5.53 -40.85
N ALA A 274 -20.39 -6.18 -39.70
CA ALA A 274 -20.22 -5.51 -38.42
C ALA A 274 -19.16 -4.38 -38.54
N ARG A 275 -19.57 -3.15 -38.23
CA ARG A 275 -18.73 -1.95 -38.27
C ARG A 275 -17.46 -2.20 -37.44
N PRO A 276 -16.25 -2.24 -38.03
CA PRO A 276 -15.03 -2.39 -37.24
C PRO A 276 -14.80 -1.15 -36.36
N PRO A 277 -14.21 -1.29 -35.16
CA PRO A 277 -14.04 -0.19 -34.22
C PRO A 277 -13.11 0.88 -34.79
N VAL A 278 -13.52 2.13 -34.60
CA VAL A 278 -12.88 3.30 -35.21
C VAL A 278 -11.65 3.70 -34.38
N PRO A 279 -10.46 3.92 -34.97
CA PRO A 279 -9.28 4.39 -34.23
C PRO A 279 -9.53 5.67 -33.42
N GLN A 280 -10.39 6.56 -33.93
CA GLN A 280 -10.82 7.77 -33.23
C GLN A 280 -11.72 7.46 -32.02
N GLU A 281 -12.70 6.54 -32.14
CA GLU A 281 -13.56 6.14 -31.01
C GLU A 281 -12.73 5.52 -29.89
N LEU A 282 -11.70 4.72 -30.23
CA LEU A 282 -10.77 4.15 -29.27
C LEU A 282 -9.92 5.24 -28.59
N ALA A 283 -9.44 6.24 -29.34
CA ALA A 283 -8.68 7.38 -28.79
C ALA A 283 -9.55 8.22 -27.84
N GLU A 284 -10.79 8.54 -28.22
CA GLU A 284 -11.75 9.26 -27.37
C GLU A 284 -12.10 8.47 -26.10
N LYS A 285 -12.20 7.15 -26.20
CA LYS A 285 -12.42 6.27 -25.06
C LYS A 285 -11.22 6.29 -24.10
N HIS A 286 -10.00 6.21 -24.64
CA HIS A 286 -8.79 6.40 -23.83
C HIS A 286 -8.78 7.78 -23.16
N GLN A 287 -9.16 8.84 -23.86
CA GLN A 287 -9.25 10.19 -23.27
C GLN A 287 -10.16 10.21 -22.04
N LYS A 288 -11.36 9.62 -22.13
CA LYS A 288 -12.30 9.50 -21.00
C LYS A 288 -11.72 8.66 -19.87
N THR A 289 -11.07 7.53 -20.20
CA THR A 289 -10.40 6.68 -19.20
C THR A 289 -9.29 7.44 -18.47
N LEU A 290 -8.47 8.22 -19.18
CA LEU A 290 -7.40 9.01 -18.58
C LEU A 290 -7.94 10.12 -17.67
N GLN A 291 -9.06 10.77 -18.04
CA GLN A 291 -9.72 11.76 -17.19
C GLN A 291 -10.23 11.12 -15.88
N LEU A 292 -10.85 9.95 -15.97
CA LEU A 292 -11.32 9.22 -14.79
C LEU A 292 -10.14 8.73 -13.93
N LEU A 293 -9.07 8.25 -14.55
CA LEU A 293 -7.83 7.88 -13.87
C LEU A 293 -7.21 9.06 -13.12
N ARG A 294 -7.16 10.24 -13.74
CA ARG A 294 -6.64 11.47 -13.11
C ARG A 294 -7.46 11.83 -11.87
N LYS A 295 -8.79 11.79 -11.97
CA LYS A 295 -9.69 12.07 -10.84
C LYS A 295 -9.50 11.08 -9.69
N GLN A 296 -9.40 9.79 -10.02
CA GLN A 296 -9.19 8.72 -9.05
C GLN A 296 -7.80 8.86 -8.39
N GLN A 297 -6.77 9.17 -9.17
CA GLN A 297 -5.43 9.44 -8.69
C GLN A 297 -5.40 10.62 -7.71
N THR A 298 -6.02 11.76 -8.04
CA THR A 298 -6.13 12.91 -7.13
C THR A 298 -6.80 12.52 -5.82
N THR A 299 -7.90 11.76 -5.87
CA THR A 299 -8.59 11.31 -4.64
C THR A 299 -7.66 10.47 -3.75
N ILE A 300 -6.86 9.56 -4.34
CA ILE A 300 -5.97 8.68 -3.56
C ILE A 300 -4.70 9.41 -3.09
N LEU A 301 -4.07 10.21 -3.96
CA LEU A 301 -2.80 10.84 -3.68
C LEU A 301 -2.93 12.16 -2.92
N ASP A 302 -3.90 12.99 -3.28
CA ASP A 302 -4.04 14.35 -2.74
C ASP A 302 -4.97 14.40 -1.52
N ASP A 303 -5.89 13.43 -1.36
CA ASP A 303 -6.68 13.29 -0.13
C ASP A 303 -6.11 12.20 0.79
N GLU A 304 -6.21 10.93 0.38
CA GLU A 304 -6.01 9.79 1.30
C GLU A 304 -4.55 9.67 1.76
N LEU A 305 -3.61 9.78 0.82
CA LEU A 305 -2.19 9.73 1.13
C LEU A 305 -1.74 10.98 1.91
N ILE A 306 -2.25 12.18 1.59
CA ILE A 306 -1.96 13.39 2.38
C ILE A 306 -2.54 13.28 3.79
N GLN A 307 -3.75 12.75 3.94
CA GLN A 307 -4.37 12.52 5.25
C GLN A 307 -3.58 11.49 6.07
N TRP A 308 -3.07 10.43 5.44
CA TRP A 308 -2.16 9.49 6.11
C TRP A 308 -0.84 10.17 6.52
N LYS A 309 -0.19 10.95 5.65
CA LYS A 309 1.02 11.74 5.98
C LYS A 309 0.77 12.71 7.14
N ARG A 310 -0.41 13.35 7.17
CA ARG A 310 -0.81 14.24 8.27
C ARG A 310 -1.01 13.47 9.58
N ARG A 311 -1.62 12.28 9.54
CA ARG A 311 -1.74 11.41 10.72
C ARG A 311 -0.36 10.99 11.24
N GLN A 312 0.57 10.58 10.37
CA GLN A 312 1.95 10.25 10.75
C GLN A 312 2.65 11.45 11.42
N GLN A 313 2.47 12.65 10.89
CA GLN A 313 3.02 13.88 11.49
C GLN A 313 2.47 14.12 12.91
N LEU A 314 1.15 13.95 13.10
CA LEU A 314 0.51 14.12 14.40
C LEU A 314 0.90 13.01 15.39
N ALA A 315 1.05 11.77 14.92
CA ALA A 315 1.55 10.64 15.72
C ALA A 315 2.96 10.91 16.26
N GLY A 316 3.81 11.57 15.47
CA GLY A 316 5.12 12.06 15.92
C GLY A 316 5.08 13.04 17.10
N ASN A 317 3.95 13.73 17.30
CA ASN A 317 3.70 14.63 18.42
C ASN A 317 2.93 13.95 19.58
N GLY A 318 2.78 12.62 19.56
CA GLY A 318 2.00 11.86 20.54
C GLY A 318 0.50 11.73 20.20
N GLY A 319 0.11 12.05 18.97
CA GLY A 319 -1.23 11.80 18.46
C GLY A 319 -1.55 10.31 18.25
N PRO A 320 -2.76 9.97 17.77
CA PRO A 320 -3.13 8.60 17.46
C PRO A 320 -2.25 8.02 16.35
N ALA A 321 -2.03 6.70 16.38
CA ALA A 321 -1.26 6.00 15.36
C ALA A 321 -1.84 6.21 13.95
N GLU A 322 -0.95 6.32 12.96
CA GLU A 322 -1.26 6.63 11.56
C GLU A 322 -2.10 5.55 10.83
N GLY A 323 -2.07 4.31 11.34
CA GLY A 323 -2.71 3.15 10.72
C GLY A 323 -1.83 2.47 9.67
N THR A 324 -2.28 1.32 9.16
CA THR A 324 -1.52 0.53 8.18
C THR A 324 -1.54 1.18 6.79
N LEU A 325 -0.46 0.97 6.02
CA LEU A 325 -0.34 1.44 4.63
C LEU A 325 -0.98 0.47 3.63
N ASP A 326 -1.46 -0.69 4.04
CA ASP A 326 -1.80 -1.80 3.13
C ASP A 326 -2.98 -1.46 2.22
N VAL A 327 -3.98 -0.74 2.73
CA VAL A 327 -5.11 -0.27 1.93
C VAL A 327 -4.65 0.74 0.87
N LEU A 328 -3.86 1.73 1.26
CA LEU A 328 -3.26 2.73 0.36
C LEU A 328 -2.35 2.08 -0.69
N GLN A 329 -1.55 1.09 -0.28
CA GLN A 329 -0.72 0.32 -1.19
C GLN A 329 -1.60 -0.39 -2.22
N SER A 330 -2.65 -1.11 -1.78
CA SER A 330 -3.54 -1.82 -2.69
C SER A 330 -4.19 -0.89 -3.73
N TRP A 331 -4.54 0.34 -3.34
CA TRP A 331 -5.09 1.34 -4.25
C TRP A 331 -4.03 1.88 -5.22
N CYS A 332 -2.83 2.20 -4.73
CA CYS A 332 -1.72 2.65 -5.58
C CYS A 332 -1.29 1.58 -6.57
N GLU A 333 -1.28 0.31 -6.16
CA GLU A 333 -1.00 -0.86 -6.99
C GLU A 333 -2.06 -1.06 -8.09
N LYS A 334 -3.35 -0.98 -7.74
CA LYS A 334 -4.45 -1.01 -8.72
C LYS A 334 -4.36 0.14 -9.72
N LEU A 335 -4.07 1.37 -9.26
CA LEU A 335 -3.82 2.51 -10.14
C LEU A 335 -2.65 2.23 -11.09
N ALA A 336 -1.50 1.80 -10.54
CA ALA A 336 -0.31 1.51 -11.33
C ALA A 336 -0.59 0.47 -12.42
N GLU A 337 -1.32 -0.58 -12.09
CA GLU A 337 -1.71 -1.63 -13.05
C GLU A 337 -2.59 -1.09 -14.18
N ILE A 338 -3.66 -0.36 -13.86
CA ILE A 338 -4.59 0.18 -14.86
C ILE A 338 -3.92 1.26 -15.73
N ILE A 339 -3.12 2.14 -15.12
CA ILE A 339 -2.34 3.16 -15.86
C ILE A 339 -1.35 2.47 -16.80
N TRP A 340 -0.64 1.44 -16.33
CA TRP A 340 0.31 0.72 -17.17
C TRP A 340 -0.37 0.00 -18.34
N GLN A 341 -1.51 -0.67 -18.10
CA GLN A 341 -2.29 -1.33 -19.14
C GLN A 341 -2.75 -0.34 -20.22
N ASN A 342 -3.33 0.80 -19.82
CA ASN A 342 -3.75 1.84 -20.76
C ASN A 342 -2.55 2.41 -21.55
N ARG A 343 -1.37 2.56 -20.93
CA ARG A 343 -0.16 2.99 -21.63
C ARG A 343 0.23 2.03 -22.74
N GLN A 344 0.21 0.73 -22.44
CA GLN A 344 0.53 -0.31 -23.41
C GLN A 344 -0.52 -0.41 -24.52
N GLN A 345 -1.78 -0.11 -24.24
CA GLN A 345 -2.83 0.00 -25.27
C GLN A 345 -2.58 1.19 -26.20
N ILE A 346 -2.32 2.38 -25.66
CA ILE A 346 -2.03 3.59 -26.45
C ILE A 346 -0.79 3.38 -27.32
N ARG A 347 0.31 2.85 -26.77
CA ARG A 347 1.52 2.54 -27.56
C ARG A 347 1.29 1.52 -28.67
N ARG A 348 0.46 0.50 -28.42
CA ARG A 348 0.07 -0.46 -29.47
C ARG A 348 -0.78 0.23 -30.55
N ALA A 349 -1.69 1.11 -30.17
CA ALA A 349 -2.46 1.90 -31.14
C ALA A 349 -1.57 2.81 -31.99
N GLU A 350 -0.57 3.49 -31.39
CA GLU A 350 0.44 4.26 -32.11
C GLU A 350 1.21 3.37 -33.11
N HIS A 351 1.64 2.19 -32.68
CA HIS A 351 2.35 1.25 -33.55
C HIS A 351 1.50 0.78 -34.74
N LEU A 352 0.22 0.46 -34.50
CA LEU A 352 -0.73 0.11 -35.56
C LEU A 352 -0.89 1.26 -36.57
N CYS A 353 -0.99 2.51 -36.11
CA CYS A 353 -1.07 3.68 -36.99
C CYS A 353 0.20 3.87 -37.83
N GLN A 354 1.39 3.54 -37.30
CA GLN A 354 2.65 3.61 -38.04
C GLN A 354 2.78 2.52 -39.12
N GLN A 355 2.24 1.32 -38.88
CA GLN A 355 2.27 0.22 -39.85
C GLN A 355 1.41 0.49 -41.09
N LEU A 356 0.32 1.24 -40.92
CA LEU A 356 -0.53 1.70 -42.02
C LEU A 356 -0.72 3.21 -41.88
N PRO A 357 0.22 4.03 -42.38
CA PRO A 357 0.16 5.48 -42.24
C PRO A 357 -1.08 6.03 -42.95
N ILE A 358 -2.08 6.39 -42.15
CA ILE A 358 -3.30 7.05 -42.60
C ILE A 358 -3.21 8.49 -42.08
N PRO A 359 -2.88 9.47 -42.94
CA PRO A 359 -2.81 10.88 -42.50
C PRO A 359 -4.14 11.32 -41.87
N GLY A 360 -4.10 11.84 -40.64
CA GLY A 360 -5.29 12.28 -39.92
C GLY A 360 -5.03 12.73 -38.47
N PRO A 361 -6.07 13.27 -37.80
CA PRO A 361 -5.95 13.86 -36.45
C PRO A 361 -5.66 12.83 -35.34
N VAL A 362 -5.84 11.53 -35.62
CA VAL A 362 -5.66 10.45 -34.65
C VAL A 362 -4.21 10.36 -34.16
N GLU A 363 -3.22 10.68 -35.00
CA GLU A 363 -1.80 10.64 -34.61
C GLU A 363 -1.48 11.70 -33.55
N GLU A 364 -1.99 12.92 -33.72
CA GLU A 364 -1.86 14.00 -32.73
C GLU A 364 -2.57 13.66 -31.42
N MET A 365 -3.80 13.12 -31.50
CA MET A 365 -4.57 12.69 -30.32
C MET A 365 -3.83 11.59 -29.53
N LEU A 366 -3.29 10.58 -30.21
CA LEU A 366 -2.54 9.50 -29.55
C LEU A 366 -1.27 10.04 -28.87
N SER A 367 -0.56 10.98 -29.51
CA SER A 367 0.60 11.64 -28.91
C SER A 367 0.23 12.42 -27.64
N GLU A 368 -0.88 13.18 -27.66
CA GLU A 368 -1.38 13.91 -26.48
C GLU A 368 -1.78 12.95 -25.34
N LEU A 369 -2.45 11.84 -25.68
CA LEU A 369 -2.82 10.80 -24.70
C LEU A 369 -1.59 10.13 -24.09
N ASN A 370 -0.55 9.89 -24.89
CA ASN A 370 0.72 9.32 -24.43
C ASN A 370 1.47 10.30 -23.51
N GLY A 371 1.44 11.60 -23.81
CA GLY A 371 1.94 12.64 -22.90
C GLY A 371 1.18 12.63 -21.57
N THR A 372 -0.15 12.71 -21.63
CA THR A 372 -1.02 12.74 -20.45
C THR A 372 -0.82 11.52 -19.54
N ILE A 373 -0.75 10.31 -20.10
CA ILE A 373 -0.55 9.11 -19.30
C ILE A 373 0.86 9.02 -18.72
N THR A 374 1.85 9.59 -19.41
CA THR A 374 3.23 9.72 -18.89
C THR A 374 3.28 10.64 -17.68
N ASP A 375 2.51 11.74 -17.70
CA ASP A 375 2.40 12.64 -16.55
C ASP A 375 1.68 11.97 -15.37
N ILE A 376 0.60 11.22 -15.65
CA ILE A 376 -0.14 10.46 -14.63
C ILE A 376 0.78 9.44 -13.94
N ILE A 377 1.54 8.63 -14.69
CA ILE A 377 2.45 7.65 -14.06
C ILE A 377 3.61 8.33 -13.31
N SER A 378 4.12 9.45 -13.82
CA SER A 378 5.18 10.22 -13.17
C SER A 378 4.71 10.78 -11.83
N ALA A 379 3.51 11.36 -11.77
CA ALA A 379 2.90 11.83 -10.54
C ALA A 379 2.66 10.68 -9.54
N LEU A 380 2.23 9.51 -10.02
CA LEU A 380 2.03 8.34 -9.17
C LEU A 380 3.33 7.86 -8.53
N VAL A 381 4.36 7.61 -9.35
CA VAL A 381 5.64 7.06 -8.88
C VAL A 381 6.33 8.01 -7.91
N THR A 382 6.35 9.30 -8.22
CA THR A 382 7.00 10.31 -7.37
C THR A 382 6.25 10.51 -6.05
N SER A 383 4.92 10.53 -6.05
CA SER A 383 4.12 10.76 -4.83
C SER A 383 4.09 9.56 -3.88
N THR A 384 4.26 8.36 -4.41
CA THR A 384 4.18 7.08 -3.66
C THR A 384 5.52 6.58 -3.13
N PHE A 385 6.62 7.31 -3.41
CA PHE A 385 7.88 7.17 -2.71
C PHE A 385 7.81 7.94 -1.39
N ILE A 386 7.62 7.22 -0.27
CA ILE A 386 7.28 7.83 1.02
C ILE A 386 8.15 7.29 2.16
N ILE A 387 8.24 8.08 3.23
CA ILE A 387 8.87 7.65 4.48
C ILE A 387 7.80 6.94 5.31
N GLU A 388 7.91 5.61 5.43
CA GLU A 388 7.05 4.78 6.26
C GLU A 388 7.37 4.95 7.75
N LYS A 389 8.65 4.99 8.10
CA LYS A 389 9.13 5.24 9.47
C LYS A 389 10.05 6.45 9.49
N GLN A 390 9.58 7.53 10.10
CA GLN A 390 10.34 8.78 10.20
C GLN A 390 11.62 8.60 11.04
N PRO A 391 12.71 9.30 10.70
CA PRO A 391 13.84 9.46 11.60
C PRO A 391 13.40 10.24 12.86
N PRO A 392 14.12 10.12 13.99
CA PRO A 392 13.83 10.90 15.20
C PRO A 392 13.84 12.40 14.90
N GLN A 393 12.80 13.13 15.33
CA GLN A 393 12.68 14.57 15.11
C GLN A 393 13.80 15.36 15.80
N VAL A 394 14.25 14.88 16.96
CA VAL A 394 15.41 15.42 17.69
C VAL A 394 16.53 14.41 17.60
N LEU A 395 17.55 14.74 16.80
CA LEU A 395 18.71 13.88 16.60
C LEU A 395 19.92 14.41 17.38
N LYS A 396 20.46 13.57 18.27
CA LYS A 396 21.77 13.83 18.88
C LYS A 396 22.88 13.40 17.93
N THR A 397 23.86 14.26 17.70
CA THR A 397 25.03 13.95 16.86
C THR A 397 25.75 12.68 17.31
N GLN A 398 26.33 11.93 16.37
CA GLN A 398 27.02 10.64 16.61
C GLN A 398 26.13 9.54 17.22
N THR A 399 24.81 9.75 17.29
CA THR A 399 23.87 8.73 17.75
C THR A 399 23.33 7.99 16.53
N LYS A 400 23.25 6.66 16.65
CA LYS A 400 22.62 5.83 15.62
C LYS A 400 21.13 6.14 15.55
N PHE A 401 20.61 6.23 14.34
CA PHE A 401 19.19 6.38 14.09
C PHE A 401 18.77 5.55 12.88
N ALA A 402 17.46 5.39 12.76
CA ALA A 402 16.84 4.56 11.75
C ALA A 402 15.73 5.32 11.03
N ALA A 403 15.45 4.92 9.80
CA ALA A 403 14.31 5.36 9.01
C ALA A 403 13.93 4.25 8.02
N THR A 404 12.69 4.25 7.56
CA THR A 404 12.22 3.30 6.54
C THR A 404 11.52 4.06 5.44
N VAL A 405 11.95 3.80 4.20
CA VAL A 405 11.38 4.38 2.98
C VAL A 405 10.69 3.26 2.21
N ARG A 406 9.51 3.51 1.66
CA ARG A 406 8.71 2.54 0.91
C ARG A 406 8.24 3.14 -0.41
N LEU A 407 8.22 2.33 -1.46
CA LEU A 407 7.60 2.67 -2.75
C LEU A 407 6.32 1.85 -2.89
N LEU A 408 5.15 2.50 -2.76
CA LEU A 408 3.86 1.79 -2.74
C LEU A 408 3.53 1.10 -4.08
N VAL A 409 4.11 1.54 -5.18
CA VAL A 409 3.88 0.97 -6.52
C VAL A 409 4.98 0.00 -6.97
N GLY A 410 5.99 -0.23 -6.13
CA GLY A 410 7.22 -0.94 -6.51
C GLY A 410 7.02 -2.42 -6.87
N GLY A 411 6.04 -3.07 -6.23
CA GLY A 411 5.65 -4.45 -6.55
C GLY A 411 5.09 -4.56 -7.97
N LYS A 412 4.04 -3.79 -8.28
CA LYS A 412 3.31 -3.85 -9.57
C LYS A 412 4.09 -3.30 -10.76
N LEU A 413 4.94 -2.29 -10.57
CA LEU A 413 5.78 -1.74 -11.63
C LEU A 413 7.07 -2.55 -11.85
N ASN A 414 7.23 -3.70 -11.21
CA ASN A 414 8.38 -4.59 -11.32
C ASN A 414 9.74 -3.93 -10.99
N VAL A 415 9.73 -2.85 -10.20
CA VAL A 415 10.95 -2.15 -9.76
C VAL A 415 11.82 -3.10 -8.91
N HIS A 416 11.20 -4.05 -8.22
CA HIS A 416 11.87 -5.07 -7.43
C HIS A 416 12.76 -6.02 -8.24
N MET A 417 12.60 -6.11 -9.57
CA MET A 417 13.45 -6.97 -10.42
C MET A 417 14.88 -6.45 -10.52
N ASN A 418 15.08 -5.14 -10.35
CA ASN A 418 16.40 -4.53 -10.20
C ASN A 418 16.31 -3.48 -9.08
N PRO A 419 16.34 -3.93 -7.81
CA PRO A 419 16.00 -3.07 -6.68
C PRO A 419 16.96 -1.88 -6.59
N PRO A 420 16.45 -0.64 -6.59
CA PRO A 420 17.32 0.52 -6.63
C PRO A 420 17.95 0.82 -5.28
N GLN A 421 19.06 1.55 -5.33
CA GLN A 421 19.67 2.12 -4.13
C GLN A 421 18.96 3.42 -3.76
N VAL A 422 18.63 3.57 -2.48
CA VAL A 422 18.15 4.80 -1.86
C VAL A 422 19.30 5.43 -1.09
N LYS A 423 19.51 6.73 -1.28
CA LYS A 423 20.54 7.53 -0.61
C LYS A 423 19.91 8.58 0.29
N ALA A 424 20.29 8.58 1.55
CA ALA A 424 19.91 9.57 2.55
C ALA A 424 20.94 10.71 2.58
N THR A 425 20.50 11.97 2.61
CA THR A 425 21.34 13.14 2.77
C THR A 425 20.69 14.15 3.70
N ILE A 426 21.49 14.85 4.52
CA ILE A 426 20.97 15.91 5.39
C ILE A 426 21.09 17.26 4.66
N ILE A 427 19.97 17.99 4.61
CA ILE A 427 19.87 19.30 3.98
C ILE A 427 19.23 20.31 4.93
N SER A 428 19.52 21.59 4.77
CA SER A 428 18.92 22.67 5.56
C SER A 428 17.52 23.00 5.08
N GLU A 429 16.75 23.73 5.89
CA GLU A 429 15.44 24.25 5.48
C GLU A 429 15.52 25.10 4.20
N GLN A 430 16.57 25.93 4.04
CA GLN A 430 16.75 26.74 2.83
C GLN A 430 17.00 25.87 1.59
N GLN A 431 17.82 24.83 1.72
CA GLN A 431 18.07 23.87 0.64
C GLN A 431 16.81 23.08 0.28
N ALA A 432 16.01 22.68 1.28
CA ALA A 432 14.72 22.05 1.04
C ALA A 432 13.75 22.96 0.27
N LYS A 433 13.68 24.25 0.64
CA LYS A 433 12.87 25.25 -0.09
C LYS A 433 13.35 25.46 -1.53
N ALA A 434 14.66 25.47 -1.78
CA ALA A 434 15.24 25.60 -3.11
C ALA A 434 14.96 24.36 -3.98
N LEU A 435 15.05 23.15 -3.41
CA LEU A 435 14.71 21.90 -4.08
C LEU A 435 13.26 21.87 -4.59
N LEU A 436 12.31 22.38 -3.79
CA LEU A 436 10.90 22.46 -4.19
C LEU A 436 10.66 23.42 -5.38
N LYS A 437 11.58 24.35 -5.65
CA LYS A 437 11.54 25.28 -6.78
C LYS A 437 12.29 24.77 -8.01
N ASN A 438 12.82 23.54 -7.97
CA ASN A 438 13.72 22.97 -8.98
C ASN A 438 14.97 23.84 -9.28
N GLU A 439 15.40 24.67 -8.32
CA GLU A 439 16.69 25.36 -8.41
C GLU A 439 17.80 24.31 -8.22
N SER A 440 18.82 24.32 -9.10
CA SER A 440 19.88 23.30 -9.07
C SER A 440 20.76 23.40 -7.82
N THR A 441 20.41 22.68 -6.75
CA THR A 441 21.22 22.51 -5.53
C THR A 441 22.20 21.33 -5.65
N ARG A 442 22.75 21.09 -6.84
CA ARG A 442 23.52 19.87 -7.12
C ARG A 442 24.79 19.87 -6.25
N ASN A 443 24.84 18.94 -5.30
CA ASN A 443 25.96 18.63 -4.39
C ASN A 443 26.15 19.51 -3.13
N GLU A 444 25.19 20.36 -2.77
CA GLU A 444 25.25 21.07 -1.50
C GLU A 444 24.46 20.32 -0.42
N SER A 445 25.06 19.30 0.21
CA SER A 445 24.49 18.77 1.45
C SER A 445 24.89 19.67 2.63
N SER A 446 23.96 19.85 3.56
CA SER A 446 24.27 20.55 4.82
C SER A 446 25.14 19.70 5.74
N GLY A 447 25.35 18.42 5.48
CA GLY A 447 26.22 17.55 6.27
C GLY A 447 26.36 16.16 5.65
N GLU A 448 27.12 15.28 6.29
CA GLU A 448 27.30 13.89 5.86
C GLU A 448 26.66 12.92 6.86
N ILE A 449 25.97 11.91 6.33
CA ILE A 449 25.41 10.80 7.08
C ILE A 449 26.28 9.57 6.76
N LEU A 450 26.74 8.86 7.78
CA LEU A 450 27.39 7.56 7.63
C LEU A 450 26.33 6.48 7.43
N ASN A 451 26.64 5.45 6.63
CA ASN A 451 25.73 4.37 6.28
C ASN A 451 24.42 4.88 5.63
N ASN A 452 24.57 5.84 4.72
CA ASN A 452 23.46 6.58 4.13
C ASN A 452 22.93 6.00 2.81
N CYS A 453 23.44 4.84 2.37
CA CYS A 453 22.90 4.13 1.21
C CYS A 453 22.29 2.81 1.65
N CYS A 454 21.12 2.48 1.12
CA CYS A 454 20.42 1.22 1.36
C CYS A 454 19.74 0.77 0.06
N VAL A 455 19.87 -0.50 -0.29
CA VAL A 455 19.16 -1.08 -1.44
C VAL A 455 17.75 -1.43 -1.00
N MET A 456 16.75 -1.17 -1.84
CA MET A 456 15.37 -1.54 -1.54
C MET A 456 15.20 -3.08 -1.50
N GLU A 457 14.38 -3.56 -0.59
CA GLU A 457 14.11 -4.98 -0.39
C GLU A 457 12.63 -5.27 -0.63
N TYR A 458 12.35 -6.29 -1.45
CA TYR A 458 11.00 -6.71 -1.79
C TYR A 458 10.57 -7.90 -0.93
N HIS A 459 9.43 -7.75 -0.26
CA HIS A 459 8.82 -8.82 0.54
C HIS A 459 7.66 -9.42 -0.25
N GLN A 460 7.82 -10.65 -0.73
CA GLN A 460 6.85 -11.29 -1.63
C GLN A 460 5.48 -11.52 -0.98
N ALA A 461 5.43 -11.82 0.32
CA ALA A 461 4.17 -12.11 1.02
C ALA A 461 3.26 -10.87 1.15
N THR A 462 3.85 -9.68 1.24
CA THR A 462 3.13 -8.42 1.48
C THR A 462 3.17 -7.48 0.26
N GLY A 463 3.93 -7.82 -0.79
CA GLY A 463 4.16 -6.95 -1.94
C GLY A 463 4.97 -5.68 -1.64
N THR A 464 5.59 -5.58 -0.45
CA THR A 464 6.20 -4.33 0.01
C THR A 464 7.63 -4.18 -0.48
N LEU A 465 7.90 -3.07 -1.16
CA LEU A 465 9.26 -2.66 -1.57
C LEU A 465 9.75 -1.51 -0.67
N SER A 466 10.68 -1.79 0.24
CA SER A 466 11.14 -0.83 1.25
C SER A 466 12.66 -0.85 1.43
N ALA A 467 13.25 0.31 1.74
CA ALA A 467 14.64 0.45 2.17
C ALA A 467 14.71 0.70 3.68
N HIS A 468 15.41 -0.17 4.41
CA HIS A 468 15.52 -0.14 5.87
C HIS A 468 16.86 0.42 6.34
N PHE A 469 16.88 1.70 6.69
CA PHE A 469 18.06 2.32 7.29
C PHE A 469 18.06 2.06 8.79
N ARG A 470 19.01 1.26 9.29
CA ARG A 470 19.07 0.86 10.72
C ARG A 470 20.18 1.53 11.53
N ASN A 471 21.27 1.91 10.86
CA ASN A 471 22.53 2.32 11.50
C ASN A 471 23.07 3.64 10.93
N MET A 472 22.18 4.57 10.57
CA MET A 472 22.61 5.88 10.11
C MET A 472 23.21 6.68 11.27
N VAL A 473 24.25 7.47 11.00
CA VAL A 473 24.88 8.34 12.00
C VAL A 473 25.20 9.68 11.37
N SER A 474 24.71 10.78 11.94
CA SER A 474 25.08 12.13 11.49
C SER A 474 26.52 12.42 11.87
N ALA A 475 27.38 12.74 10.90
CA ALA A 475 28.77 12.99 11.15
C ALA A 475 29.03 14.41 11.68
N THR A 476 29.95 14.50 12.64
CA THR A 476 30.64 15.74 13.02
C THR A 476 32.12 15.49 12.81
N GLY A 477 32.82 16.39 12.14
CA GLY A 477 34.25 16.31 11.78
C GLY A 477 35.14 15.32 12.54
N SER A 478 35.91 14.55 11.76
CA SER A 478 37.03 13.71 12.14
C SER A 478 36.73 12.46 13.00
N LEU A 479 36.31 11.37 12.35
CA LEU A 479 36.64 10.03 12.87
C LEU A 479 38.10 9.71 12.50
N ARG A 480 39.01 9.74 13.48
CA ARG A 480 40.34 9.13 13.31
C ARG A 480 40.16 7.61 13.27
N PRO A 481 40.72 6.88 12.29
CA PRO A 481 40.74 5.42 12.36
C PRO A 481 41.65 5.01 13.52
N HIS A 482 41.14 4.19 14.43
CA HIS A 482 41.97 3.49 15.41
C HIS A 482 42.77 2.43 14.63
N ASN A 483 44.04 2.70 14.35
CA ASN A 483 44.92 1.76 13.64
C ASN A 483 45.78 1.00 14.67
N PRO A 484 45.67 -0.33 14.82
CA PRO A 484 46.72 -1.11 15.44
C PRO A 484 47.92 -1.16 14.48
N ARG A 485 49.11 -0.87 15.02
CA ARG A 485 50.38 -0.72 14.29
C ARG A 485 50.75 -1.96 13.47
N ILE A 486 50.95 -1.81 12.15
CA ILE A 486 51.98 -2.52 11.36
C ILE A 486 52.42 -1.59 10.20
N PRO A 487 53.72 -1.28 10.01
CA PRO A 487 54.18 -0.48 8.87
C PRO A 487 54.66 -1.36 7.72
N SER A 488 54.07 -1.19 6.54
CA SER A 488 54.60 -1.67 5.25
C SER A 488 54.49 -0.54 4.22
N PRO A 489 55.56 -0.19 3.46
CA PRO A 489 55.49 0.87 2.48
C PRO A 489 55.25 0.30 1.08
N ARG A 490 54.15 0.70 0.43
CA ARG A 490 53.94 0.88 -1.03
C ARG A 490 52.48 0.63 -1.40
N SER A 491 51.67 1.66 -1.28
CA SER A 491 50.41 1.85 -2.03
C SER A 491 50.09 3.36 -1.98
N PRO A 492 49.47 3.95 -3.02
CA PRO A 492 49.10 5.36 -2.99
C PRO A 492 48.07 5.57 -1.88
N ARG A 493 48.38 6.46 -0.93
CA ARG A 493 47.42 6.89 0.10
C ARG A 493 46.26 7.62 -0.58
N LEU A 494 45.09 6.97 -0.67
CA LEU A 494 43.83 7.69 -0.72
C LEU A 494 43.73 8.51 0.58
N SER A 495 43.59 9.82 0.44
CA SER A 495 43.36 10.72 1.56
C SER A 495 42.09 10.29 2.31
N PRO A 496 42.09 10.20 3.65
CA PRO A 496 40.86 9.97 4.38
C PRO A 496 39.97 11.19 4.17
N GLN A 497 38.82 11.01 3.48
CA GLN A 497 37.81 12.04 3.36
C GLN A 497 37.35 12.42 4.78
N SER A 498 37.68 13.64 5.19
CA SER A 498 37.25 14.20 6.46
C SER A 498 35.75 14.43 6.38
N LEU A 499 34.99 13.77 7.25
CA LEU A 499 33.53 13.89 7.27
C LEU A 499 33.14 15.35 7.50
N LYS A 500 32.27 15.89 6.64
CA LYS A 500 31.84 17.30 6.74
C LYS A 500 30.91 17.49 7.93
N ARG A 501 31.32 18.38 8.85
CA ARG A 501 30.45 18.90 9.92
C ARG A 501 29.19 19.49 9.29
N ILE A 502 28.05 19.38 9.97
CA ILE A 502 26.83 20.05 9.52
C ILE A 502 27.13 21.56 9.32
N LYS A 503 27.14 22.00 8.06
CA LYS A 503 27.25 23.39 7.62
C LYS A 503 25.97 24.10 8.05
N ARG A 504 26.15 25.18 8.82
CA ARG A 504 25.06 26.02 9.32
C ARG A 504 25.08 27.34 8.58
N SER A 505 23.93 27.97 8.45
CA SER A 505 23.75 29.28 7.81
C SER A 505 24.53 30.37 8.58
N ASP A 506 25.06 31.38 7.88
CA ASP A 506 25.60 32.57 8.53
C ASP A 506 24.47 33.32 9.24
N ARG A 507 24.63 33.55 10.54
CA ARG A 507 23.60 34.10 11.43
C ARG A 507 23.24 35.54 11.03
N ARG A 508 21.94 35.81 10.85
CA ARG A 508 21.37 37.17 10.93
C ARG A 508 20.20 37.14 11.91
N GLY A 509 20.39 37.58 13.16
CA GLY A 509 19.30 37.71 14.14
C GLY A 509 19.51 36.96 15.46
N ALA A 510 18.43 36.86 16.25
CA ALA A 510 18.40 36.35 17.63
C ALA A 510 18.05 34.84 17.76
N GLU A 511 18.05 34.08 16.66
CA GLU A 511 17.67 32.66 16.66
C GLU A 511 18.71 31.78 17.37
N SER A 512 18.23 30.84 18.19
CA SER A 512 19.07 29.89 18.93
C SER A 512 19.46 28.69 18.06
N VAL A 513 20.63 28.09 18.32
CA VAL A 513 21.13 26.91 17.58
C VAL A 513 20.18 25.71 17.63
N THR A 514 19.33 25.65 18.66
CA THR A 514 18.34 24.58 18.87
C THR A 514 17.07 24.75 18.03
N GLU A 515 16.88 25.91 17.40
CA GLU A 515 15.71 26.19 16.55
C GLU A 515 15.98 25.95 15.06
N GLU A 516 17.25 25.74 14.66
CA GLU A 516 17.62 25.42 13.28
C GLU A 516 17.04 24.06 12.85
N LYS A 517 16.25 24.08 11.77
CA LYS A 517 15.63 22.88 11.19
C LYS A 517 16.45 22.32 10.04
N PHE A 518 16.63 21.00 10.09
CA PHE A 518 17.21 20.20 9.03
C PHE A 518 16.22 19.12 8.59
N THR A 519 16.36 18.64 7.37
CA THR A 519 15.59 17.49 6.89
C THR A 519 16.52 16.44 6.29
N ILE A 520 16.10 15.18 6.36
CA ILE A 520 16.78 14.07 5.71
C ILE A 520 16.06 13.78 4.39
N LEU A 521 16.74 14.10 3.29
CA LEU A 521 16.30 13.84 1.93
C LEU A 521 16.68 12.42 1.56
N PHE A 522 15.72 11.64 1.04
CA PHE A 522 15.96 10.31 0.49
C PHE A 522 15.81 10.37 -1.02
N GLU A 523 16.87 10.07 -1.77
CA GLU A 523 16.83 10.08 -3.23
C GLU A 523 17.07 8.68 -3.80
N SER A 524 16.39 8.36 -4.90
CA SER A 524 16.62 7.12 -5.65
C SER A 524 16.38 7.32 -7.13
N GLN A 525 17.02 6.49 -7.95
CA GLN A 525 16.85 6.47 -9.40
C GLN A 525 16.64 5.05 -9.86
N PHE A 526 15.61 4.83 -10.69
CA PHE A 526 15.29 3.54 -11.26
C PHE A 526 14.53 3.68 -12.58
N SER A 527 14.43 2.58 -13.31
CA SER A 527 13.64 2.49 -14.52
C SER A 527 12.45 1.54 -14.37
N VAL A 528 11.41 1.79 -15.16
CA VAL A 528 10.19 0.97 -15.23
C VAL A 528 9.97 0.57 -16.69
N GLY A 529 9.44 -0.65 -16.90
CA GLY A 529 9.06 -1.14 -18.23
C GLY A 529 10.24 -1.47 -19.15
N GLY A 530 11.35 -1.97 -18.62
CA GLY A 530 12.51 -2.32 -19.45
C GLY A 530 13.29 -1.09 -19.97
N ASN A 531 13.51 -0.09 -19.12
CA ASN A 531 14.15 1.19 -19.44
C ASN A 531 13.34 2.16 -20.30
N GLU A 532 12.04 1.93 -20.47
CA GLU A 532 11.15 2.88 -21.17
C GLU A 532 10.96 4.20 -20.42
N LEU A 533 10.85 4.14 -19.10
CA LEU A 533 10.70 5.31 -18.24
C LEU A 533 11.77 5.28 -17.15
N VAL A 534 12.45 6.41 -16.95
CA VAL A 534 13.46 6.59 -15.91
C VAL A 534 12.95 7.62 -14.92
N PHE A 535 12.89 7.25 -13.66
CA PHE A 535 12.42 8.10 -12.57
C PHE A 535 13.57 8.46 -11.64
N GLN A 536 13.55 9.72 -11.20
CA GLN A 536 14.31 10.17 -10.04
C GLN A 536 13.31 10.61 -8.97
N VAL A 537 13.27 9.88 -7.87
CA VAL A 537 12.38 10.15 -6.73
C VAL A 537 13.18 10.75 -5.57
N LYS A 538 12.55 11.64 -4.80
CA LYS A 538 13.18 12.46 -3.76
C LYS A 538 12.22 12.69 -2.59
#